data_AF-Q16M00-F1
#
_entry.id   AF-Q16M00-F1
#
_cell.length_a   1.000
_cell.length_b   1.000
_cell.length_c   1.000
_cell.angle_alpha   90.00
_cell.angle_beta   90.00
_cell.angle_gamma   90.00
#
_symmetry.space_group_name_H-M   'P 1'
#
loop_
_entity.id
_entity.type
_entity.pdbx_description
1 polymer ?
#
loop_
_entity_poly.entity_id
_entity_poly.type
_entity_poly.pdbx_seq_one_letter_code
_entity_poly.pdbx_strand_id
1 'polypeptide(L)'
;MEAIEEQWRIETRDLLQLISRLQNENRRLAKAQSTETMSSKSYPTDTPNVENQPQMFCANCDSSTISKLKTKINEQSGDLKFKERELHEKLSEISAMSSQIERLKSSLGECRRRQKLSQNQMITLFEERADFLAQLQDQQHEITMLRKRLGIAEKENEDLTDIVKEDEKPRFSTVELKEVLTERNELKLRVNDLEQELLVCKQPNAADIENDTSCPSSTHDLPVQGPLPYEPDDAPWKKHSESGIRKFFRKLFSDVNSETASFPRRSVSTLTKMALSSGPHSDIPI
;
A
#
# COMPACT_ATOMS: atom_id res chain seq x y z
N MET A 1 -23.16 -20.67 -5.15
CA MET A 1 -24.11 -21.80 -4.95
C MET A 1 -25.50 -21.38 -5.44
N GLU A 2 -26.03 -20.28 -4.93
CA GLU A 2 -27.36 -19.72 -5.28
C GLU A 2 -27.64 -19.53 -6.79
N ALA A 3 -26.66 -19.07 -7.58
CA ALA A 3 -26.84 -18.90 -9.03
C ALA A 3 -27.01 -20.23 -9.81
N ILE A 4 -26.40 -21.31 -9.32
CA ILE A 4 -26.52 -22.64 -9.94
C ILE A 4 -27.88 -23.25 -9.59
N GLU A 5 -28.35 -23.03 -8.36
CA GLU A 5 -29.68 -23.48 -7.91
C GLU A 5 -30.81 -22.74 -8.62
N GLU A 6 -30.66 -21.43 -8.87
CA GLU A 6 -31.60 -20.65 -9.69
C GLU A 6 -31.63 -21.18 -11.12
N GLN A 7 -30.47 -21.46 -11.72
CA GLN A 7 -30.38 -22.01 -13.08
C GLN A 7 -31.08 -23.36 -13.20
N TRP A 8 -30.85 -24.27 -12.25
CA TRP A 8 -31.52 -25.58 -12.20
C TRP A 8 -33.04 -25.46 -12.06
N ARG A 9 -33.52 -24.49 -11.28
CA ARG A 9 -34.95 -24.23 -11.12
C ARG A 9 -35.58 -23.67 -12.39
N ILE A 10 -34.87 -22.83 -13.13
CA ILE A 10 -35.33 -22.32 -14.44
C ILE A 10 -35.38 -23.47 -15.44
N GLU A 11 -34.32 -24.26 -15.58
CA GLU A 11 -34.26 -25.39 -16.51
C GLU A 11 -35.34 -26.43 -16.21
N THR A 12 -35.57 -26.75 -14.93
CA THR A 12 -36.65 -27.66 -14.51
C THR A 12 -38.02 -27.12 -14.92
N ARG A 13 -38.25 -25.82 -14.76
CA ARG A 13 -39.51 -25.17 -15.14
C ARG A 13 -39.73 -25.22 -16.66
N ASP A 14 -38.69 -24.95 -17.44
CA ASP A 14 -38.75 -24.94 -18.90
C ASP A 14 -38.99 -26.35 -19.47
N LEU A 15 -38.32 -27.36 -18.91
CA LEU A 15 -38.55 -28.76 -19.26
C LEU A 15 -39.99 -29.20 -18.95
N LEU A 16 -40.54 -28.82 -17.78
CA LEU A 16 -41.94 -29.10 -17.45
C LEU A 16 -42.92 -28.43 -18.41
N GLN A 17 -42.65 -27.18 -18.81
CA GLN A 17 -43.48 -26.51 -19.82
C GLN A 17 -43.40 -27.19 -21.20
N LEU A 18 -42.23 -27.67 -21.59
CA LEU A 18 -42.05 -28.40 -22.85
C LEU A 18 -42.80 -29.74 -22.82
N ILE A 19 -42.68 -30.50 -21.72
CA ILE A 19 -43.42 -31.75 -21.53
C ILE A 19 -44.92 -31.50 -21.61
N SER A 20 -45.44 -30.45 -20.96
CA SER A 20 -46.86 -30.11 -21.03
C SER A 20 -47.33 -29.77 -22.45
N ARG A 21 -46.52 -29.04 -23.22
CA ARG A 21 -46.80 -28.75 -24.65
C ARG A 21 -46.83 -30.03 -25.48
N LEU A 22 -45.82 -30.90 -25.35
CA LEU A 22 -45.74 -32.17 -26.06
C LEU A 22 -46.89 -33.12 -25.68
N GLN A 23 -47.28 -33.17 -24.41
CA GLN A 23 -48.42 -33.96 -23.96
C GLN A 23 -49.74 -33.46 -24.55
N ASN A 24 -49.95 -32.14 -24.62
CA ASN A 24 -51.13 -31.55 -25.26
C ASN A 24 -51.14 -31.83 -26.77
N GLU A 25 -49.99 -31.75 -27.43
CA GLU A 25 -49.87 -32.07 -28.85
C GLU A 25 -50.14 -33.55 -29.13
N ASN A 26 -49.57 -34.47 -28.34
CA ASN A 26 -49.87 -35.90 -28.44
C ASN A 26 -51.35 -36.19 -28.20
N ARG A 27 -51.97 -35.51 -27.23
CA ARG A 27 -53.42 -35.65 -26.99
C ARG A 27 -54.25 -35.12 -28.17
N ARG A 28 -53.79 -34.07 -28.84
CA ARG A 28 -54.43 -33.52 -30.06
C ARG A 28 -54.26 -34.47 -31.25
N LEU A 29 -53.07 -35.00 -31.47
CA LEU A 29 -52.78 -35.95 -32.55
C LEU A 29 -53.55 -37.27 -32.36
N ALA A 30 -53.61 -37.78 -31.12
CA ALA A 30 -54.43 -38.97 -30.80
C ALA A 30 -55.92 -38.74 -31.11
N LYS A 31 -56.45 -37.55 -30.80
CA LYS A 31 -57.81 -37.17 -31.19
C LYS A 31 -57.99 -37.10 -32.70
N ALA A 32 -57.05 -36.48 -33.43
CA ALA A 32 -57.08 -36.41 -34.89
C ALA A 32 -57.05 -37.80 -35.56
N GLN A 33 -56.20 -38.71 -35.07
CA GLN A 33 -56.17 -40.11 -35.55
C GLN A 33 -57.46 -40.86 -35.24
N SER A 34 -58.08 -40.65 -34.07
CA SER A 34 -59.37 -41.26 -33.74
C SER A 34 -60.51 -40.74 -34.63
N THR A 35 -60.48 -39.48 -35.04
CA THR A 35 -61.45 -38.93 -36.01
C THR A 35 -61.21 -39.44 -37.43
N GLU A 36 -59.95 -39.63 -37.82
CA GLU A 36 -59.57 -40.09 -39.17
C GLU A 36 -59.84 -41.60 -39.37
N THR A 37 -59.69 -42.40 -38.32
CA THR A 37 -60.04 -43.84 -38.31
C THR A 37 -61.55 -44.09 -38.30
N MET A 38 -62.35 -43.20 -37.72
CA MET A 38 -63.82 -43.26 -37.78
C MET A 38 -64.39 -42.76 -39.11
N SER A 39 -63.67 -41.87 -39.82
CA SER A 39 -64.07 -41.38 -41.14
C SER A 39 -63.72 -42.34 -42.30
N SER A 40 -62.82 -43.31 -42.07
CA SER A 40 -62.30 -44.21 -43.13
C SER A 40 -62.95 -45.61 -43.13
N LYS A 41 -64.07 -45.83 -42.41
CA LYS A 41 -64.73 -47.14 -42.31
C LYS A 41 -66.18 -47.14 -42.81
N SER A 42 -66.35 -46.75 -44.07
CA SER A 42 -67.44 -47.12 -44.99
C SER A 42 -66.81 -46.97 -46.38
N TYR A 43 -66.59 -48.00 -47.18
CA TYR A 43 -67.58 -48.80 -47.92
C TYR A 43 -66.96 -50.15 -48.33
N PRO A 44 -67.73 -51.25 -48.45
CA PRO A 44 -67.28 -52.45 -49.13
C PRO A 44 -67.37 -52.26 -50.65
N THR A 45 -66.29 -52.59 -51.34
CA THR A 45 -66.18 -52.62 -52.79
C THR A 45 -66.88 -53.87 -53.32
N ASP A 46 -68.04 -53.69 -53.96
CA ASP A 46 -68.56 -54.62 -54.97
C ASP A 46 -68.91 -53.81 -56.22
N THR A 47 -68.20 -54.09 -57.31
CA THR A 47 -68.52 -53.60 -58.65
C THR A 47 -69.42 -54.65 -59.32
N PRO A 48 -70.46 -54.21 -60.05
CA PRO A 48 -70.40 -54.41 -61.49
C PRO A 48 -70.97 -53.24 -62.34
N ASN A 49 -70.22 -52.98 -63.41
CA ASN A 49 -70.63 -52.60 -64.77
C ASN A 49 -72.14 -52.53 -65.08
N VAL A 50 -72.67 -51.32 -65.41
CA VAL A 50 -73.79 -51.11 -66.36
C VAL A 50 -73.64 -49.75 -67.08
N GLU A 51 -73.89 -49.80 -68.39
CA GLU A 51 -73.87 -48.79 -69.44
C GLU A 51 -74.78 -47.54 -69.27
N ASN A 52 -74.30 -46.45 -69.89
CA ASN A 52 -75.02 -45.42 -70.67
C ASN A 52 -76.42 -44.94 -70.24
N GLN A 53 -76.48 -43.72 -69.71
CA GLN A 53 -77.56 -42.77 -70.01
C GLN A 53 -77.07 -41.31 -69.88
N PRO A 54 -77.36 -40.40 -70.83
CA PRO A 54 -76.96 -39.00 -70.72
C PRO A 54 -77.95 -38.25 -69.83
N GLN A 55 -77.66 -38.16 -68.53
CA GLN A 55 -78.36 -37.25 -67.62
C GLN A 55 -77.83 -35.84 -67.80
N MET A 56 -78.50 -35.10 -68.67
CA MET A 56 -78.38 -33.66 -68.87
C MET A 56 -79.10 -32.94 -67.70
N PHE A 57 -78.52 -32.99 -66.50
CA PHE A 57 -78.92 -32.18 -65.35
C PHE A 57 -77.72 -32.07 -64.39
N CYS A 58 -77.38 -30.85 -63.95
CA CYS A 58 -76.36 -30.47 -62.95
C CYS A 58 -74.99 -29.89 -63.42
N ALA A 59 -74.70 -29.73 -64.72
CA ALA A 59 -73.43 -29.11 -65.15
C ALA A 59 -73.26 -27.62 -64.72
N ASN A 60 -74.36 -26.86 -64.64
CA ASN A 60 -74.32 -25.44 -64.26
C ASN A 60 -74.12 -25.25 -62.74
N CYS A 61 -74.59 -26.20 -61.92
CA CYS A 61 -74.38 -26.18 -60.47
C CYS A 61 -72.91 -26.48 -60.16
N ASP A 62 -72.35 -27.51 -60.80
CA ASP A 62 -70.95 -27.90 -60.63
C ASP A 62 -69.98 -26.86 -61.21
N SER A 63 -70.33 -26.23 -62.33
CA SER A 63 -69.54 -25.10 -62.85
C SER A 63 -69.56 -23.89 -61.91
N SER A 64 -70.68 -23.64 -61.22
CA SER A 64 -70.80 -22.55 -60.23
C SER A 64 -70.01 -22.84 -58.97
N THR A 65 -70.03 -24.08 -58.46
CA THR A 65 -69.23 -24.49 -57.29
C THR A 65 -67.74 -24.46 -57.61
N ILE A 66 -67.31 -24.95 -58.78
CA ILE A 66 -65.92 -24.89 -59.24
C ILE A 66 -65.45 -23.43 -59.38
N SER A 67 -66.27 -22.54 -59.92
CA SER A 67 -65.94 -21.11 -60.01
C SER A 67 -65.72 -20.49 -58.63
N LYS A 68 -66.60 -20.77 -57.67
CA LYS A 68 -66.46 -20.31 -56.26
C LYS A 68 -65.23 -20.89 -55.56
N LEU A 69 -64.88 -22.15 -55.84
CA LEU A 69 -63.65 -22.75 -55.30
C LEU A 69 -62.41 -22.10 -55.91
N LYS A 70 -62.43 -21.79 -57.21
CA LYS A 70 -61.34 -21.08 -57.88
C LYS A 70 -61.15 -19.66 -57.33
N THR A 71 -62.24 -18.91 -57.08
CA THR A 71 -62.13 -17.58 -56.47
C THR A 71 -61.55 -17.69 -55.06
N LYS A 72 -62.02 -18.64 -54.24
CA LYS A 72 -61.45 -18.89 -52.90
C LYS A 72 -59.99 -19.31 -52.94
N ILE A 73 -59.58 -20.17 -53.86
CA ILE A 73 -58.17 -20.56 -54.03
C ILE A 73 -57.31 -19.35 -54.43
N ASN A 74 -57.82 -18.48 -55.31
CA ASN A 74 -57.12 -17.28 -55.73
C ASN A 74 -57.00 -16.26 -54.59
N GLU A 75 -58.07 -16.05 -53.81
CA GLU A 75 -58.08 -15.24 -52.59
C GLU A 75 -57.06 -15.78 -51.58
N GLN A 76 -57.13 -17.08 -51.26
CA GLN A 76 -56.19 -17.74 -50.35
C GLN A 76 -54.74 -17.63 -50.84
N SER A 77 -54.49 -17.72 -52.15
CA SER A 77 -53.16 -17.54 -52.73
C SER A 77 -52.67 -16.09 -52.59
N GLY A 78 -53.56 -15.11 -52.72
CA GLY A 78 -53.28 -13.71 -52.46
C GLY A 78 -52.94 -13.44 -50.99
N ASP A 79 -53.72 -13.99 -50.08
CA ASP A 79 -53.52 -13.90 -48.64
C ASP A 79 -52.19 -14.54 -48.21
N LEU A 80 -51.86 -15.70 -48.77
CA LEU A 80 -50.59 -16.40 -48.49
C LEU A 80 -49.39 -15.53 -48.90
N LYS A 81 -49.43 -14.93 -50.09
CA LYS A 81 -48.39 -13.98 -50.55
C LYS A 81 -48.31 -12.71 -49.71
N PHE A 82 -49.43 -12.22 -49.20
CA PHE A 82 -49.44 -11.09 -48.28
C PHE A 82 -48.77 -11.46 -46.97
N LYS A 83 -49.13 -12.61 -46.39
CA LYS A 83 -48.55 -13.12 -45.14
C LYS A 83 -47.07 -13.47 -45.28
N GLU A 84 -46.62 -13.97 -46.42
CA GLU A 84 -45.20 -14.18 -46.71
C GLU A 84 -44.40 -12.87 -46.70
N ARG A 85 -44.93 -11.80 -47.31
CA ARG A 85 -44.29 -10.47 -47.27
C ARG A 85 -44.24 -9.90 -45.86
N GLU A 86 -45.34 -9.99 -45.11
CA GLU A 86 -45.40 -9.57 -43.71
C GLU A 86 -44.39 -10.34 -42.84
N LEU A 87 -44.29 -11.66 -43.04
CA LEU A 87 -43.33 -12.51 -42.33
C LEU A 87 -41.88 -12.13 -42.68
N HIS A 88 -41.59 -11.86 -43.95
CA HIS A 88 -40.26 -11.42 -44.38
C HIS A 88 -39.86 -10.08 -43.75
N GLU A 89 -40.78 -9.12 -43.70
CA GLU A 89 -40.56 -7.83 -43.02
C GLU A 89 -40.25 -8.03 -41.53
N LYS A 90 -41.02 -8.89 -40.85
CA LYS A 90 -40.79 -9.22 -39.44
C LYS A 90 -39.47 -9.93 -39.20
N LEU A 91 -39.03 -10.82 -40.09
CA LEU A 91 -37.71 -11.44 -40.01
C LEU A 91 -36.58 -10.40 -40.17
N SER A 92 -36.75 -9.45 -41.09
CA SER A 92 -35.79 -8.34 -41.26
C SER A 92 -35.71 -7.46 -40.02
N GLU A 93 -36.86 -7.13 -39.40
CA GLU A 93 -36.94 -6.37 -38.15
C GLU A 93 -36.24 -7.11 -37.00
N ILE A 94 -36.47 -8.42 -36.84
CA ILE A 94 -35.80 -9.26 -35.84
C ILE A 94 -34.28 -9.27 -36.05
N SER A 95 -33.82 -9.36 -37.30
CA SER A 95 -32.39 -9.34 -37.64
C SER A 95 -31.74 -7.99 -37.29
N ALA A 96 -32.42 -6.88 -37.60
CA ALA A 96 -31.96 -5.54 -37.26
C ALA A 96 -31.87 -5.32 -35.74
N MET A 97 -32.90 -5.74 -34.99
CA MET A 97 -32.93 -5.67 -33.53
C MET A 97 -31.85 -6.55 -32.90
N SER A 98 -31.63 -7.75 -33.44
CA SER A 98 -30.56 -8.65 -32.99
C SER A 98 -29.18 -8.01 -33.18
N SER A 99 -28.95 -7.35 -34.32
CA SER A 99 -27.71 -6.59 -34.58
C SER A 99 -27.54 -5.39 -33.63
N GLN A 100 -28.63 -4.74 -33.22
CA GLN A 100 -28.59 -3.67 -32.22
C GLN A 100 -28.24 -4.20 -30.83
N ILE A 101 -28.81 -5.35 -30.44
CA ILE A 101 -28.51 -6.01 -29.17
C ILE A 101 -27.01 -6.35 -29.08
N GLU A 102 -26.41 -6.90 -30.13
CA GLU A 102 -24.97 -7.22 -30.12
C GLU A 102 -24.09 -5.96 -30.01
N ARG A 103 -24.44 -4.87 -30.69
CA ARG A 103 -23.75 -3.58 -30.51
C ARG A 103 -23.85 -3.06 -29.07
N LEU A 104 -25.03 -3.13 -28.47
CA LEU A 104 -25.24 -2.72 -27.08
C LEU A 104 -24.49 -3.61 -26.08
N LYS A 105 -24.45 -4.93 -26.30
CA LYS A 105 -23.65 -5.86 -25.49
C LYS A 105 -22.16 -5.51 -25.55
N SER A 106 -21.64 -5.22 -26.74
CA SER A 106 -20.25 -4.78 -26.92
C SER A 106 -19.97 -3.49 -26.16
N SER A 107 -20.84 -2.47 -26.30
CA SER A 107 -20.72 -1.19 -25.59
C SER A 107 -20.78 -1.36 -24.07
N LEU A 108 -21.67 -2.21 -23.57
CA LEU A 108 -21.76 -2.54 -22.14
C LEU A 108 -20.47 -3.19 -21.62
N GLY A 109 -19.90 -4.13 -22.38
CA GLY A 109 -18.63 -4.77 -22.03
C GLY A 109 -17.48 -3.78 -21.95
N GLU A 110 -17.41 -2.85 -22.91
CA GLU A 110 -16.41 -1.78 -22.93
C GLU A 110 -16.58 -0.81 -21.75
N CYS A 111 -17.82 -0.41 -21.45
CA CYS A 111 -18.13 0.44 -20.30
C CYS A 111 -17.72 -0.22 -18.98
N ARG A 112 -18.02 -1.51 -18.80
CA ARG A 112 -17.57 -2.29 -17.63
C ARG A 112 -16.06 -2.35 -17.52
N ARG A 113 -15.32 -2.53 -18.63
CA ARG A 113 -13.85 -2.48 -18.63
C ARG A 113 -13.33 -1.11 -18.21
N ARG A 114 -13.88 -0.02 -18.75
CA ARG A 114 -13.50 1.36 -18.37
C ARG A 114 -13.78 1.63 -16.90
N GLN A 115 -14.93 1.21 -16.40
CA GLN A 115 -15.29 1.32 -14.99
C GLN A 115 -14.29 0.58 -14.09
N LYS A 116 -13.93 -0.66 -14.44
CA LYS A 116 -12.95 -1.45 -13.67
C LYS A 116 -11.56 -0.80 -13.67
N LEU A 117 -11.12 -0.25 -14.81
CA LEU A 117 -9.86 0.47 -14.89
C LEU A 117 -9.87 1.72 -13.99
N SER A 118 -10.92 2.53 -14.07
CA SER A 118 -11.06 3.74 -13.25
C SER A 118 -11.13 3.40 -11.75
N GLN A 119 -11.84 2.34 -11.38
CA GLN A 119 -11.90 1.85 -10.00
C GLN A 119 -10.53 1.42 -9.49
N ASN A 120 -9.76 0.68 -10.30
CA ASN A 120 -8.40 0.28 -9.93
C ASN A 120 -7.47 1.49 -9.76
N GLN A 121 -7.54 2.47 -10.68
CA GLN A 121 -6.78 3.72 -10.57
C GLN A 121 -7.11 4.46 -9.27
N MET A 122 -8.40 4.54 -8.91
CA MET A 122 -8.85 5.15 -7.68
C MET A 122 -8.28 4.44 -6.44
N ILE A 123 -8.27 3.11 -6.43
CA ILE A 123 -7.69 2.33 -5.32
C ILE A 123 -6.19 2.62 -5.18
N THR A 124 -5.43 2.59 -6.29
CA THR A 124 -4.00 2.93 -6.27
C THR A 124 -3.74 4.33 -5.75
N LEU A 125 -4.52 5.33 -6.18
CA LEU A 125 -4.39 6.70 -5.67
C LEU A 125 -4.72 6.80 -4.17
N PHE A 126 -5.67 6.01 -3.66
CA PHE A 126 -5.96 5.97 -2.22
C PHE A 126 -4.82 5.33 -1.42
N GLU A 127 -4.20 4.27 -1.94
CA GLU A 127 -3.03 3.63 -1.33
C GLU A 127 -1.84 4.60 -1.28
N GLU A 128 -1.50 5.23 -2.41
CA GLU A 128 -0.44 6.24 -2.48
C GLU A 128 -0.69 7.40 -1.52
N ARG A 129 -1.93 7.89 -1.44
CA ARG A 129 -2.31 8.94 -0.47
C ARG A 129 -2.12 8.48 0.98
N ALA A 130 -2.47 7.24 1.31
CA ALA A 130 -2.28 6.68 2.64
C ALA A 130 -0.79 6.59 3.00
N ASP A 131 0.05 6.14 2.06
CA ASP A 131 1.50 6.07 2.22
C ASP A 131 2.12 7.44 2.46
N PHE A 132 1.69 8.47 1.73
CA PHE A 132 2.17 9.84 1.94
C PHE A 132 1.75 10.39 3.30
N LEU A 133 0.52 10.10 3.75
CA LEU A 133 0.06 10.53 5.08
C LEU A 133 0.85 9.85 6.21
N ALA A 134 1.17 8.56 6.07
CA ALA A 134 2.01 7.84 7.04
C ALA A 134 3.42 8.44 7.09
N GLN A 135 4.05 8.68 5.93
CA GLN A 135 5.38 9.31 5.86
C GLN A 135 5.39 10.71 6.49
N LEU A 136 4.36 11.52 6.20
CA LEU A 136 4.24 12.87 6.77
C LEU A 136 4.09 12.81 8.29
N GLN A 137 3.30 11.86 8.80
CA GLN A 137 3.16 11.64 10.24
C GLN A 137 4.50 11.24 10.86
N ASP A 138 5.22 10.27 10.29
CA ASP A 138 6.54 9.84 10.79
C ASP A 138 7.54 11.01 10.84
N GLN A 139 7.59 11.82 9.78
CA GLN A 139 8.43 13.03 9.73
C GLN A 139 8.04 14.05 10.81
N GLN A 140 6.74 14.24 11.05
CA GLN A 140 6.27 15.15 12.10
C GLN A 140 6.67 14.66 13.50
N HIS A 141 6.62 13.34 13.75
CA HIS A 141 7.10 12.75 14.99
C HIS A 141 8.62 12.93 15.14
N GLU A 142 9.39 12.72 14.06
CA GLU A 142 10.84 12.92 14.05
C GLU A 142 11.21 14.39 14.35
N ILE A 143 10.56 15.36 13.70
CA ILE A 143 10.74 16.79 13.98
C ILE A 143 10.47 17.09 15.46
N THR A 144 9.39 16.52 16.02
CA THR A 144 9.04 16.71 17.43
C THR A 144 10.12 16.14 18.35
N MET A 145 10.64 14.95 18.04
CA MET A 145 11.73 14.32 18.77
C MET A 145 13.03 15.11 18.69
N LEU A 146 13.39 15.61 17.50
CA LEU A 146 14.58 16.42 17.29
C LEU A 146 14.49 17.75 18.04
N ARG A 147 13.33 18.43 18.01
CA ARG A 147 13.09 19.66 18.80
C ARG A 147 13.27 19.41 20.30
N LYS A 148 12.76 18.28 20.81
CA LYS A 148 12.96 17.92 22.23
C LYS A 148 14.44 17.68 22.56
N ARG A 149 15.16 16.96 21.70
CA ARG A 149 16.60 16.71 21.89
C ARG A 149 17.42 18.00 21.81
N LEU A 150 17.07 18.88 20.87
CA LEU A 150 17.71 20.19 20.75
C LEU A 150 17.51 21.01 22.02
N GLY A 151 16.30 21.09 22.56
CA GLY A 151 16.04 21.82 23.80
C GLY A 151 16.80 21.26 25.02
N ILE A 152 17.03 19.94 25.08
CA ILE A 152 17.89 19.34 26.12
C ILE A 152 19.35 19.77 25.92
N ALA A 153 19.86 19.69 24.69
CA ALA A 153 21.23 20.07 24.37
C ALA A 153 21.49 21.57 24.58
N GLU A 154 20.52 22.44 24.27
CA GLU A 154 20.58 23.88 24.55
C GLU A 154 20.71 24.15 26.05
N LYS A 155 19.92 23.46 26.88
CA LYS A 155 20.00 23.56 28.34
C LYS A 155 21.33 23.05 28.88
N GLU A 156 21.79 21.88 28.45
CA GLU A 156 23.09 21.34 28.87
C GLU A 156 24.24 22.28 28.51
N ASN A 157 24.15 22.96 27.35
CA ASN A 157 25.15 23.94 26.92
C ASN A 157 25.09 25.24 27.76
N GLU A 158 23.90 25.70 28.13
CA GLU A 158 23.71 26.81 29.07
C GLU A 158 24.31 26.48 30.45
N ASP A 159 23.98 25.31 31.00
CA ASP A 159 24.50 24.82 32.28
C ASP A 159 26.05 24.75 32.27
N LEU A 160 26.64 24.21 31.19
CA LEU A 160 28.11 24.18 31.03
C LEU A 160 28.73 25.57 30.93
N THR A 161 28.08 26.48 30.18
CA THR A 161 28.57 27.85 30.03
C THR A 161 28.56 28.60 31.35
N ASP A 162 27.54 28.38 32.19
CA ASP A 162 27.44 29.01 33.50
C ASP A 162 28.47 28.46 34.49
N ILE A 163 28.79 27.16 34.45
CA ILE A 163 29.91 26.58 35.22
C ILE A 163 31.24 27.23 34.82
N VAL A 164 31.50 27.41 33.52
CA VAL A 164 32.73 28.07 33.05
C VAL A 164 32.82 29.52 33.54
N LYS A 165 31.71 30.28 33.51
CA LYS A 165 31.68 31.65 34.06
C LYS A 165 31.90 31.69 35.57
N GLU A 166 31.41 30.69 36.31
CA GLU A 166 31.64 30.57 37.75
C GLU A 166 33.12 30.30 38.05
N ASP A 167 33.78 29.43 37.29
CA ASP A 167 35.21 29.15 37.42
C ASP A 167 36.08 30.37 37.04
N GLU A 168 35.67 31.18 36.06
CA GLU A 168 36.34 32.43 35.69
C GLU A 168 36.13 33.56 36.72
N LYS A 169 35.16 33.41 37.64
CA LYS A 169 34.95 34.38 38.70
C LYS A 169 36.13 34.32 39.68
N PRO A 170 36.83 35.44 39.94
CA PRO A 170 37.94 35.43 40.88
C PRO A 170 37.46 34.94 42.26
N ARG A 171 38.07 33.85 42.74
CA ARG A 171 37.73 33.20 44.03
C ARG A 171 37.89 34.11 45.24
N PHE A 172 38.75 35.12 45.13
CA PHE A 172 38.96 36.12 46.17
C PHE A 172 38.58 37.50 45.65
N SER A 173 37.90 38.26 46.50
CA SER A 173 37.68 39.69 46.30
C SER A 173 39.01 40.43 46.34
N THR A 174 39.07 41.56 45.63
CA THR A 174 40.24 42.45 45.69
C THR A 174 40.47 43.02 47.09
N VAL A 175 39.43 43.12 47.92
CA VAL A 175 39.52 43.55 49.32
C VAL A 175 40.17 42.45 50.17
N GLU A 176 39.68 41.22 50.07
CA GLU A 176 40.25 40.05 50.77
C GLU A 176 41.72 39.84 50.38
N LEU A 177 42.05 39.99 49.10
CA LEU A 177 43.44 39.90 48.65
C LEU A 177 44.32 40.99 49.25
N LYS A 178 43.80 42.21 49.40
CA LYS A 178 44.53 43.32 50.07
C LYS A 178 44.72 43.02 51.55
N GLU A 179 43.67 42.54 52.23
CA GLU A 179 43.71 42.18 53.66
C GLU A 179 44.75 41.08 53.92
N VAL A 180 44.73 40.00 53.13
CA VAL A 180 45.73 38.92 53.22
C VAL A 180 47.14 39.43 52.93
N LEU A 181 47.30 40.34 51.95
CA LEU A 181 48.61 40.95 51.66
C LEU A 181 49.11 41.85 52.80
N THR A 182 48.22 42.60 53.45
CA THR A 182 48.56 43.43 54.60
C THR A 182 48.89 42.59 55.82
N GLU A 183 48.07 41.57 56.13
CA GLU A 183 48.34 40.62 57.22
C GLU A 183 49.68 39.91 57.00
N ARG A 184 49.95 39.46 55.77
CA ARG A 184 51.26 38.89 55.39
C ARG A 184 52.40 39.88 55.65
N ASN A 185 52.21 41.18 55.41
CA ASN A 185 53.24 42.18 55.66
C ASN A 185 53.47 42.40 57.16
N GLU A 186 52.40 42.46 57.95
CA GLU A 186 52.47 42.59 59.41
C GLU A 186 53.14 41.37 60.03
N LEU A 187 52.78 40.16 59.60
CA LEU A 187 53.42 38.92 60.03
C LEU A 187 54.89 38.88 59.64
N LYS A 188 55.26 39.34 58.42
CA LYS A 188 56.68 39.46 58.03
C LYS A 188 57.44 40.43 58.93
N LEU A 189 56.87 41.58 59.26
CA LEU A 189 57.48 42.53 60.20
C LEU A 189 57.64 41.87 61.57
N ARG A 190 56.59 41.20 62.07
CA ARG A 190 56.65 40.54 63.37
C ARG A 190 57.67 39.40 63.40
N VAL A 191 57.77 38.61 62.34
CA VAL A 191 58.80 37.58 62.19
C VAL A 191 60.18 38.21 62.19
N ASN A 192 60.40 39.30 61.45
CA ASN A 192 61.68 40.01 61.44
C ASN A 192 62.05 40.57 62.83
N ASP A 193 61.10 41.15 63.56
CA ASP A 193 61.32 41.64 64.92
C ASP A 193 61.68 40.48 65.87
N LEU A 194 60.94 39.36 65.79
CA LEU A 194 61.22 38.16 66.58
C LEU A 194 62.57 37.52 66.21
N GLU A 195 62.94 37.52 64.94
CA GLU A 195 64.27 37.10 64.48
C GLU A 195 65.35 38.02 65.03
N GLN A 196 65.12 39.33 65.11
CA GLN A 196 66.05 40.28 65.71
C GLN A 196 66.16 40.10 67.23
N GLU A 197 65.04 39.92 67.94
CA GLU A 197 65.02 39.57 69.37
C GLU A 197 65.75 38.24 69.62
N LEU A 198 65.53 37.23 68.78
CA LEU A 198 66.25 35.96 68.85
C LEU A 198 67.73 36.11 68.51
N LEU A 199 68.11 36.96 67.57
CA LEU A 199 69.51 37.27 67.27
C LEU A 199 70.19 37.91 68.49
N VAL A 200 69.49 38.78 69.20
CA VAL A 200 69.97 39.39 70.45
C VAL A 200 70.08 38.35 71.56
N CYS A 201 69.11 37.44 71.71
CA CYS A 201 69.15 36.36 72.71
C CYS A 201 70.11 35.21 72.37
N LYS A 202 70.36 34.96 71.07
CA LYS A 202 71.35 34.00 70.56
C LYS A 202 72.75 34.58 70.49
N GLN A 203 72.95 35.86 70.83
CA GLN A 203 74.29 36.31 71.22
C GLN A 203 74.68 35.46 72.42
N PRO A 204 75.66 34.56 72.25
CA PRO A 204 75.93 33.63 73.31
C PRO A 204 76.76 34.39 74.35
N ASN A 205 76.27 34.40 75.59
CA ASN A 205 77.13 33.99 76.68
C ASN A 205 77.56 32.55 76.37
N ALA A 206 78.57 32.40 75.51
CA ALA A 206 79.25 31.15 75.24
C ALA A 206 80.29 30.97 76.34
N ALA A 207 80.02 30.03 77.23
CA ALA A 207 81.05 29.19 77.81
C ALA A 207 80.69 27.74 77.45
N ASP A 208 81.39 27.25 76.43
CA ASP A 208 81.93 25.90 76.22
C ASP A 208 81.10 24.69 76.63
N ILE A 209 80.69 23.87 75.65
CA ILE A 209 81.01 22.42 75.58
C ILE A 209 81.16 22.02 74.11
N GLU A 210 82.39 21.73 73.69
CA GLU A 210 82.71 20.91 72.52
C GLU A 210 82.34 19.44 72.81
N ASN A 211 81.69 18.75 71.87
CA ASN A 211 82.13 17.40 71.54
C ASN A 211 81.69 17.01 70.13
N ASP A 212 82.67 16.51 69.40
CA ASP A 212 82.70 16.23 67.98
C ASP A 212 82.28 14.78 67.69
N THR A 213 81.99 14.49 66.41
CA THR A 213 82.08 13.15 65.79
C THR A 213 80.99 12.09 66.06
N SER A 214 80.03 11.98 65.13
CA SER A 214 79.85 10.82 64.21
C SER A 214 78.42 10.69 63.66
N CYS A 215 78.30 10.70 62.33
CA CYS A 215 77.11 10.33 61.57
C CYS A 215 76.98 8.79 61.54
N PRO A 216 75.76 8.21 61.44
CA PRO A 216 75.21 8.02 60.10
C PRO A 216 73.69 8.27 60.01
N SER A 217 73.31 8.92 58.91
CA SER A 217 72.16 8.61 58.06
C SER A 217 71.04 7.70 58.60
N SER A 218 69.85 8.28 58.76
CA SER A 218 68.62 7.64 58.28
C SER A 218 67.62 8.71 57.84
N THR A 219 67.84 9.16 56.60
CA THR A 219 66.81 9.53 55.64
C THR A 219 65.43 8.96 55.97
N HIS A 220 64.48 9.83 56.30
CA HIS A 220 63.09 9.69 55.86
C HIS A 220 62.52 11.08 55.56
N ASP A 221 63.16 11.75 54.60
CA ASP A 221 62.38 12.44 53.57
C ASP A 221 61.62 11.31 52.85
N LEU A 222 60.43 10.99 53.36
CA LEU A 222 59.55 10.07 52.65
C LEU A 222 59.21 10.81 51.35
N PRO A 223 59.49 10.24 50.16
CA PRO A 223 58.99 10.88 48.96
C PRO A 223 57.48 10.95 49.14
N VAL A 224 56.92 12.16 49.10
CA VAL A 224 55.49 12.34 48.84
C VAL A 224 55.32 11.87 47.40
N GLN A 225 55.23 10.55 47.27
CA GLN A 225 54.89 9.88 46.04
C GLN A 225 53.38 10.09 45.91
N GLY A 226 53.03 11.27 45.40
CA GLY A 226 51.72 11.45 44.78
C GLY A 226 51.52 10.32 43.77
N PRO A 227 50.26 9.86 43.55
CA PRO A 227 50.01 8.79 42.59
C PRO A 227 50.70 9.14 41.28
N LEU A 228 51.57 8.23 40.83
CA LEU A 228 52.31 8.36 39.58
C LEU A 228 51.33 8.86 38.50
N PRO A 229 51.63 9.93 37.76
CA PRO A 229 50.78 10.35 36.65
C PRO A 229 50.51 9.13 35.76
N TYR A 230 49.24 8.84 35.52
CA TYR A 230 48.82 7.67 34.74
C TYR A 230 49.67 7.59 33.47
N GLU A 231 50.39 6.48 33.28
CA GLU A 231 51.06 6.26 32.01
C GLU A 231 49.98 6.28 30.91
N PRO A 232 50.28 6.77 29.69
CA PRO A 232 49.30 6.92 28.61
C PRO A 232 48.57 5.62 28.21
N ASP A 233 49.01 4.48 28.74
CA ASP A 233 48.44 3.15 28.54
C ASP A 233 47.38 2.75 29.58
N ASP A 234 47.38 3.34 30.78
CA ASP A 234 46.46 2.96 31.87
C ASP A 234 45.10 3.67 31.81
N ALA A 235 44.88 4.54 30.82
CA ALA A 235 43.67 5.32 30.76
C ALA A 235 42.40 4.43 30.63
N PRO A 236 41.30 4.75 31.35
CA PRO A 236 40.10 3.91 31.39
C PRO A 236 39.41 3.73 30.03
N TRP A 237 39.70 4.59 29.05
CA TRP A 237 39.23 4.48 27.66
C TRP A 237 40.08 3.55 26.78
N LYS A 238 41.24 3.09 27.26
CA LYS A 238 42.20 2.30 26.49
C LYS A 238 42.08 0.78 26.69
N LYS A 239 41.12 0.32 27.50
CA LYS A 239 40.80 -1.11 27.57
C LYS A 239 40.37 -1.60 26.19
N HIS A 240 41.19 -2.49 25.63
CA HIS A 240 40.96 -3.20 24.38
C HIS A 240 39.81 -4.19 24.51
N SER A 241 38.58 -3.70 24.54
CA SER A 241 37.39 -4.50 24.28
C SER A 241 36.88 -4.11 22.91
N GLU A 242 37.13 -4.99 21.93
CA GLU A 242 36.50 -4.94 20.61
C GLU A 242 35.03 -4.54 20.73
N SER A 243 34.73 -3.27 20.41
CA SER A 243 33.37 -2.76 20.36
C SER A 243 32.55 -3.65 19.43
N GLY A 244 31.42 -4.16 19.94
CA GLY A 244 30.49 -5.04 19.22
C GLY A 244 29.99 -4.46 17.89
N ILE A 245 30.16 -3.15 17.68
CA ILE A 245 29.87 -2.49 16.42
C ILE A 245 30.78 -2.98 15.28
N ARG A 246 32.05 -3.31 15.58
CA ARG A 246 32.96 -3.91 14.58
C ARG A 246 32.54 -5.34 14.20
N LYS A 247 31.87 -6.06 15.11
CA LYS A 247 31.24 -7.37 14.82
C LYS A 247 29.92 -7.19 14.04
N PHE A 248 29.18 -6.13 14.31
CA PHE A 248 27.95 -5.80 13.61
C PHE A 248 28.21 -5.44 12.14
N PHE A 249 29.22 -4.61 11.86
CA PHE A 249 29.61 -4.30 10.48
C PHE A 249 30.25 -5.49 9.76
N ARG A 250 31.02 -6.33 10.45
CA ARG A 250 31.51 -7.58 9.85
C ARG A 250 30.35 -8.52 9.49
N LYS A 251 29.30 -8.61 10.31
CA LYS A 251 28.10 -9.40 10.02
C LYS A 251 27.22 -8.81 8.91
N LEU A 252 27.16 -7.49 8.77
CA LEU A 252 26.41 -6.81 7.70
C LEU A 252 27.11 -6.86 6.33
N PHE A 253 28.44 -6.93 6.31
CA PHE A 253 29.23 -6.85 5.08
C PHE A 253 30.02 -8.12 4.72
N SER A 254 30.04 -9.17 5.57
CA SER A 254 30.75 -10.44 5.24
C SER A 254 29.85 -11.54 4.67
N ASP A 255 28.52 -11.36 4.64
CA ASP A 255 27.58 -12.35 4.05
C ASP A 255 27.49 -12.30 2.52
N VAL A 256 28.45 -11.65 1.85
CA VAL A 256 28.52 -11.60 0.39
C VAL A 256 29.09 -12.86 -0.26
N ASN A 257 29.42 -13.92 0.51
CA ASN A 257 30.00 -15.14 -0.08
C ASN A 257 29.38 -16.47 0.38
N SER A 258 28.13 -16.50 0.83
CA SER A 258 27.38 -17.75 1.00
C SER A 258 26.11 -17.72 0.17
N GLU A 259 26.07 -18.55 -0.87
CA GLU A 259 24.85 -18.88 -1.60
C GLU A 259 23.76 -19.31 -0.61
N THR A 260 22.51 -18.94 -0.89
CA THR A 260 21.26 -19.34 -0.19
C THR A 260 20.80 -18.47 1.00
N ALA A 261 20.27 -17.25 0.73
CA ALA A 261 19.19 -16.68 1.55
C ALA A 261 18.41 -15.59 0.79
N SER A 262 17.11 -15.79 0.67
CA SER A 262 16.13 -14.91 0.05
C SER A 262 15.73 -13.77 1.01
N PHE A 263 16.17 -12.54 0.75
CA PHE A 263 15.54 -11.32 1.27
C PHE A 263 15.56 -10.21 0.21
N PRO A 264 14.51 -9.36 0.13
CA PRO A 264 14.37 -8.38 -0.94
C PRO A 264 15.33 -7.21 -0.73
N ARG A 265 16.24 -7.01 -1.69
CA ARG A 265 17.07 -5.80 -1.75
C ARG A 265 16.18 -4.60 -2.06
N ARG A 266 16.04 -3.65 -1.13
CA ARG A 266 15.56 -2.30 -1.47
C ARG A 266 16.67 -1.60 -2.26
N SER A 267 16.43 -1.42 -3.56
CA SER A 267 17.29 -0.66 -4.45
C SER A 267 17.23 0.83 -4.09
N VAL A 268 18.37 1.44 -3.79
CA VAL A 268 18.51 2.89 -3.52
C VAL A 268 18.79 3.70 -4.78
N SER A 269 18.29 3.26 -5.93
CA SER A 269 18.54 3.90 -7.23
C SER A 269 17.27 4.42 -7.90
N THR A 270 16.59 5.40 -7.29
CA THR A 270 15.53 6.16 -7.99
C THR A 270 15.44 7.63 -7.55
N LEU A 271 16.58 8.30 -7.38
CA LEU A 271 16.63 9.74 -7.11
C LEU A 271 17.45 10.48 -8.18
N THR A 272 17.08 10.35 -9.46
CA THR A 272 17.48 11.31 -10.50
C THR A 272 16.54 11.21 -11.72
N LYS A 273 15.40 11.90 -11.70
CA LYS A 273 14.64 12.26 -12.92
C LYS A 273 13.63 13.39 -12.63
N MET A 274 14.14 14.53 -12.23
CA MET A 274 13.46 15.81 -12.43
C MET A 274 14.38 16.67 -13.31
N ALA A 275 14.18 16.62 -14.62
CA ALA A 275 14.77 17.56 -15.55
C ALA A 275 13.97 17.54 -16.87
N LEU A 276 13.33 18.68 -17.16
CA LEU A 276 12.93 19.20 -18.46
C LEU A 276 11.69 18.58 -19.15
N SER A 277 10.51 19.19 -18.92
CA SER A 277 9.54 19.42 -20.01
C SER A 277 9.13 20.89 -20.03
N SER A 278 9.85 21.71 -20.79
CA SER A 278 9.36 22.99 -21.28
C SER A 278 8.27 22.71 -22.33
N GLY A 279 7.02 23.03 -22.01
CA GLY A 279 5.90 22.93 -22.95
C GLY A 279 6.01 23.96 -24.09
N PRO A 280 5.41 23.70 -25.27
CA PRO A 280 5.42 24.67 -26.36
C PRO A 280 4.46 25.83 -26.08
N HIS A 281 4.98 27.01 -26.36
CA HIS A 281 4.35 28.33 -26.39
C HIS A 281 3.00 28.32 -27.14
N SER A 282 1.94 28.81 -26.50
CA SER A 282 0.66 29.10 -27.15
C SER A 282 0.71 30.51 -27.74
N ASP A 283 0.76 30.63 -29.06
CA ASP A 283 0.61 31.91 -29.76
C ASP A 283 -0.87 32.34 -29.75
N ILE A 284 -1.10 33.56 -29.29
CA ILE A 284 -2.38 34.28 -29.30
C ILE A 284 -2.40 35.16 -30.55
N PRO A 285 -3.41 35.09 -31.43
CA PRO A 285 -3.64 36.14 -32.43
C PRO A 285 -4.70 37.15 -31.94
N ILE A 286 -4.42 38.42 -32.26
CA ILE A 286 -5.33 39.58 -32.18
C ILE A 286 -6.39 39.45 -33.27
#